data_AF-A0A8H7CZW6-F1
#
_entry.id   AF-A0A8H7CZW6-F1
#
_cell.length_a   1.000
_cell.length_b   1.000
_cell.length_c   1.000
_cell.angle_alpha   90.00
_cell.angle_beta   90.00
_cell.angle_gamma   90.00
#
_symmetry.space_group_name_H-M   'P 1'
#
loop_
_entity.id
_entity.type
_entity.pdbx_description
1 polymer ?
#
loop_
_entity_poly.entity_id
_entity_poly.type
_entity_poly.pdbx_seq_one_letter_code
_entity_poly.pdbx_strand_id
1 'polypeptide(L)'
;MHVYYYDNLPTDQRLLHITDPFDGHENGVDEADDTFEVNRVAKERGYKNRDVINVSREGMGSVYEEKIRGFFEKHTREDEEPQPILSGGGLFDVRGAASPPLQADIPGHLVRVVCPSRDDYPKRGPI
;
A
#
# COMPACT_ATOMS: atom_id res chain seq x y z
N MET A 1 -3.92 4.94 8.39
CA MET A 1 -3.33 3.69 7.86
C MET A 1 -2.82 2.87 9.04
N HIS A 2 -2.70 1.54 8.89
CA HIS A 2 -2.10 0.69 9.92
C HIS A 2 -1.03 -0.21 9.29
N VAL A 3 0.00 -0.53 10.06
CA VAL A 3 1.18 -1.26 9.59
C VAL A 3 1.41 -2.46 10.49
N TYR A 4 1.66 -3.61 9.89
CA TYR A 4 1.86 -4.87 10.60
C TYR A 4 3.02 -5.65 10.01
N TYR A 5 3.61 -6.55 10.79
CA TYR A 5 4.51 -7.56 10.25
C TYR A 5 3.75 -8.56 9.37
N TYR A 6 4.38 -8.93 8.25
CA TYR A 6 3.83 -9.92 7.31
C TYR A 6 4.15 -11.36 7.74
N ASP A 7 3.16 -12.25 7.74
CA ASP A 7 3.32 -13.63 8.22
C ASP A 7 4.09 -14.58 7.27
N ASN A 8 4.30 -14.17 6.01
CA ASN A 8 4.96 -14.95 4.94
C ASN A 8 4.32 -16.32 4.63
N LEU A 9 3.05 -16.53 4.97
CA LEU A 9 2.37 -17.79 4.63
C LEU A 9 2.12 -17.91 3.12
N PRO A 10 2.33 -19.08 2.50
CA PRO A 10 2.14 -19.29 1.06
C PRO A 10 0.67 -19.51 0.69
N THR A 11 -0.26 -18.78 1.31
CA THR A 11 -1.70 -18.83 1.02
C THR A 11 -2.11 -17.70 0.06
N ASP A 12 -3.42 -17.46 -0.11
CA ASP A 12 -3.89 -16.37 -0.97
C ASP A 12 -3.39 -15.01 -0.42
N GLN A 13 -2.44 -14.40 -1.14
CA GLN A 13 -1.74 -13.18 -0.72
C GLN A 13 -2.68 -11.96 -0.57
N ARG A 14 -3.91 -12.05 -1.07
CA ARG A 14 -4.98 -11.05 -0.91
C ARG A 14 -5.57 -11.00 0.50
N LEU A 15 -5.35 -12.03 1.32
CA LEU A 15 -5.77 -12.05 2.71
C LEU A 15 -4.91 -11.08 3.54
N LEU A 16 -5.32 -10.78 4.78
CA LEU A 16 -4.62 -9.79 5.58
C LEU A 16 -3.16 -10.14 5.86
N HIS A 17 -2.85 -11.39 6.22
CA HIS A 17 -1.47 -11.84 6.49
C HIS A 17 -0.69 -10.92 7.44
N ILE A 18 -1.35 -10.49 8.52
CA ILE A 18 -0.79 -9.60 9.54
C ILE A 18 -0.52 -10.38 10.83
N THR A 19 0.59 -10.09 11.51
CA THR A 19 0.88 -10.59 12.85
C THR A 19 0.81 -9.47 13.88
N ASP A 20 1.96 -8.99 14.35
CA ASP A 20 2.05 -7.93 15.35
C ASP A 20 2.06 -6.55 14.67
N PRO A 21 1.53 -5.50 15.35
CA PRO A 21 1.70 -4.13 14.91
C PRO A 21 3.18 -3.80 14.69
N PHE A 22 3.46 -3.04 13.64
CA PHE A 22 4.80 -2.55 13.37
C PHE A 22 5.03 -1.24 14.12
N ASP A 23 5.92 -1.25 15.11
CA ASP A 23 6.26 -0.09 15.94
C ASP A 23 7.31 0.85 15.30
N GLY A 24 7.63 0.66 14.01
CA GLY A 24 8.59 1.47 13.27
C GLY A 24 7.95 2.55 12.41
N HIS A 25 8.77 3.48 11.92
CA HIS A 25 8.34 4.43 10.90
C HIS A 25 8.63 3.84 9.52
N GLU A 26 7.62 3.75 8.66
CA GLU A 26 7.82 3.47 7.25
C GLU A 26 8.04 4.78 6.49
N ASN A 27 9.06 4.79 5.64
CA ASN A 27 9.34 5.92 4.77
C ASN A 27 8.76 5.62 3.39
N GLY A 28 8.14 6.61 2.75
CA GLY A 28 7.67 6.49 1.37
C GLY A 28 6.19 6.12 1.21
N VAL A 29 5.40 6.11 2.30
CA VAL A 29 3.93 6.05 2.19
C VAL A 29 3.35 7.37 2.70
N ASP A 30 2.88 8.19 1.77
CA ASP A 30 2.18 9.43 2.08
C ASP A 30 0.67 9.16 2.17
N GLU A 31 0.04 9.57 3.27
CA GLU A 31 -1.42 9.59 3.37
C GLU A 31 -1.98 10.86 2.70
N ALA A 32 -2.99 10.70 1.85
CA ALA A 32 -3.75 11.81 1.28
C ALA A 32 -5.25 11.58 1.47
N ASP A 33 -5.86 12.46 2.27
CA ASP A 33 -7.25 12.33 2.70
C ASP A 33 -8.27 12.76 1.65
N ASP A 34 -7.88 13.42 0.58
CA ASP A 34 -8.76 13.76 -0.54
C ASP A 34 -7.99 14.12 -1.81
N THR A 35 -8.75 14.39 -2.88
CA THR A 35 -8.19 14.81 -4.16
C THR A 35 -7.49 16.17 -4.11
N PHE A 36 -7.84 17.03 -3.15
CA PHE A 36 -7.20 18.34 -3.00
C PHE A 36 -5.77 18.18 -2.48
N GLU A 37 -5.58 17.37 -1.44
CA GLU A 37 -4.25 17.05 -0.90
C GLU A 37 -3.39 16.31 -1.93
N VAL A 38 -3.95 15.36 -2.68
CA VAL A 38 -3.23 14.71 -3.80
C VAL A 38 -2.74 15.74 -4.82
N ASN A 39 -3.59 16.70 -5.20
CA ASN A 39 -3.22 17.74 -6.17
C ASN A 39 -2.17 18.70 -5.60
N ARG A 40 -2.24 19.01 -4.30
CA ARG A 40 -1.26 19.85 -3.60
C ARG A 40 0.11 19.19 -3.60
N VAL A 41 0.20 17.94 -3.15
CA VAL A 41 1.45 17.16 -3.14
C VAL A 41 2.00 17.00 -4.55
N ALA A 42 1.15 16.70 -5.54
CA ALA A 42 1.57 16.57 -6.93
C ALA A 42 2.16 17.87 -7.49
N LYS A 43 1.59 19.01 -7.14
CA LYS A 43 2.13 20.32 -7.54
C LYS A 43 3.45 20.65 -6.83
N GLU A 44 3.53 20.39 -5.53
CA GLU A 44 4.74 20.65 -4.72
C GLU A 44 5.92 19.78 -5.18
N ARG A 45 5.67 18.51 -5.51
CA ARG A 45 6.69 17.55 -5.96
C ARG A 45 6.89 17.50 -7.48
N GLY A 46 6.08 18.24 -8.24
CA GLY A 46 6.23 18.38 -9.69
C GLY A 46 5.81 17.15 -10.51
N TYR A 47 4.89 16.33 -10.01
CA TYR A 47 4.34 15.19 -10.75
C TYR A 47 3.48 15.68 -11.92
N LYS A 48 3.92 15.39 -13.15
CA LYS A 48 3.26 15.87 -14.39
C LYS A 48 2.24 14.90 -14.96
N ASN A 49 2.43 13.60 -14.70
CA ASN A 49 1.61 12.54 -15.26
C ASN A 49 0.67 12.00 -14.17
N ARG A 50 -0.57 11.67 -14.57
CA ARG A 50 -1.58 11.13 -13.67
C ARG A 50 -2.52 10.22 -14.43
N ASP A 51 -2.73 9.04 -13.86
CA ASP A 51 -3.73 8.08 -14.32
C ASP A 51 -4.65 7.69 -13.16
N VAL A 52 -5.85 7.20 -13.51
CA VAL A 52 -6.79 6.61 -12.56
C VAL A 52 -7.13 5.22 -13.06
N ILE A 53 -6.91 4.21 -12.22
CA ILE A 53 -7.22 2.81 -12.52
C ILE A 53 -8.25 2.26 -11.54
N ASN A 54 -9.21 1.48 -12.03
CA ASN A 54 -10.14 0.72 -11.21
C ASN A 54 -9.67 -0.74 -11.16
N VAL A 55 -9.05 -1.13 -10.04
CA VAL A 55 -8.52 -2.48 -9.82
C VAL A 55 -9.60 -3.38 -9.22
N SER A 56 -10.53 -3.82 -10.06
CA SER A 56 -11.58 -4.78 -9.69
C SER A 56 -11.80 -5.81 -10.79
N ARG A 57 -12.38 -6.96 -10.42
CA ARG A 57 -12.73 -8.01 -11.40
C ARG A 57 -13.64 -7.45 -12.50
N GLU A 58 -14.60 -6.60 -12.13
CA GLU A 58 -15.50 -5.93 -13.06
C GLU A 58 -14.78 -4.89 -13.92
N GLY A 59 -13.93 -4.05 -13.31
CA GLY A 59 -13.22 -2.99 -14.02
C GLY A 59 -12.13 -3.46 -14.98
N MET A 60 -11.53 -4.64 -14.72
CA MET A 60 -10.42 -5.18 -15.51
C MET A 60 -10.79 -6.40 -16.36
N GLY A 61 -11.90 -7.08 -16.09
CA GLY A 61 -12.32 -8.26 -16.84
C GLY A 61 -11.25 -9.36 -16.86
N SER A 62 -10.95 -9.89 -18.05
CA SER A 62 -10.06 -11.04 -18.22
C SER A 62 -8.60 -10.78 -17.82
N VAL A 63 -8.14 -9.52 -17.84
CA VAL A 63 -6.75 -9.17 -17.48
C VAL A 63 -6.52 -8.99 -15.99
N TYR A 64 -7.59 -9.07 -15.17
CA TYR A 64 -7.51 -8.86 -13.73
C TYR A 64 -6.48 -9.77 -13.04
N GLU A 65 -6.58 -11.08 -13.27
CA GLU A 65 -5.71 -12.07 -12.59
C GLU A 65 -4.24 -11.93 -12.99
N GLU A 66 -3.96 -11.58 -14.25
CA GLU A 66 -2.60 -11.33 -14.73
C GLU A 66 -2.01 -10.08 -14.09
N LYS A 67 -2.77 -8.97 -14.05
CA LYS A 67 -2.33 -7.71 -13.44
C LYS A 67 -2.10 -7.83 -11.94
N ILE A 68 -3.00 -8.48 -11.21
CA ILE A 68 -2.84 -8.68 -9.76
C ILE A 68 -1.58 -9.48 -9.46
N ARG A 69 -1.28 -10.51 -10.26
CA ARG A 69 -0.04 -11.28 -10.12
C ARG A 69 1.19 -10.39 -10.34
N GLY A 70 1.18 -9.59 -11.41
CA GLY A 70 2.27 -8.66 -11.71
C GLY A 70 2.48 -7.59 -10.64
N PHE A 71 1.41 -7.08 -10.03
CA PHE A 71 1.52 -6.12 -8.91
C PHE A 71 2.11 -6.76 -7.65
N PHE A 72 1.86 -8.04 -7.41
CA PHE A 72 2.39 -8.75 -6.25
C PHE A 72 3.87 -9.16 -6.42
N GLU A 73 4.32 -9.37 -7.66
CA GLU A 73 5.73 -9.67 -7.91
C GLU A 73 6.62 -8.53 -7.41
N LYS A 74 7.65 -8.88 -6.64
CA LYS A 74 8.59 -7.91 -6.07
C LYS A 74 9.19 -7.05 -7.17
N HIS A 75 8.93 -5.75 -7.11
CA HIS A 75 9.50 -4.76 -8.02
C HIS A 75 10.03 -3.56 -7.23
N THR A 76 11.04 -2.90 -7.80
CA THR A 76 11.57 -1.63 -7.32
C THR A 76 11.39 -0.60 -8.42
N ARG A 77 11.03 0.63 -8.07
CA ARG A 77 10.97 1.75 -9.01
C ARG A 77 12.09 2.72 -8.67
N GLU A 78 12.75 3.25 -9.69
CA GLU A 78 13.79 4.27 -9.53
C GLU A 78 13.18 5.63 -9.18
N ASP A 79 11.99 5.89 -9.71
CA ASP A 79 11.20 7.08 -9.45
C ASP A 79 10.10 6.83 -8.40
N GLU A 80 9.71 7.91 -7.70
CA GLU A 80 8.51 7.89 -6.86
C GLU A 80 7.26 7.78 -7.72
N GLU A 81 6.38 6.81 -7.41
CA GLU A 81 5.06 6.68 -8.03
C GLU A 81 4.00 6.65 -6.93
N PRO A 82 3.49 7.81 -6.48
CA PRO A 82 2.47 7.87 -5.45
C PRO A 82 1.14 7.28 -5.95
N GLN A 83 0.55 6.39 -5.16
CA GLN A 83 -0.70 5.70 -5.50
C GLN A 83 -1.79 5.94 -4.44
N PRO A 84 -2.38 7.15 -4.38
CA PRO A 84 -3.45 7.43 -3.43
C PRO A 84 -4.71 6.63 -3.77
N ILE A 85 -5.32 5.99 -2.77
CA ILE A 85 -6.57 5.24 -2.92
C ILE A 85 -7.76 6.21 -2.88
N LEU A 86 -8.49 6.28 -4.00
CA LEU A 86 -9.68 7.13 -4.13
C LEU A 86 -10.95 6.48 -3.57
N SER A 87 -11.06 5.15 -3.65
CA SER A 87 -12.19 4.35 -3.18
C SER A 87 -11.76 2.89 -3.01
N GLY A 88 -12.39 2.16 -2.09
CA GLY A 88 -11.98 0.82 -1.68
C GLY A 88 -10.74 0.84 -0.78
N GLY A 89 -10.11 -0.32 -0.63
CA GLY A 89 -8.91 -0.49 0.18
C GLY A 89 -7.83 -1.27 -0.54
N GLY A 90 -6.63 -1.29 0.04
CA GLY A 90 -5.47 -1.95 -0.52
C GLY A 90 -4.48 -2.40 0.53
N LEU A 91 -3.66 -3.38 0.15
CA LEU A 91 -2.54 -3.90 0.92
C LEU A 91 -1.26 -3.59 0.14
N PHE A 92 -0.30 -2.94 0.80
CA PHE A 92 1.01 -2.67 0.21
C PHE A 92 2.09 -3.33 1.05
N ASP A 93 2.85 -4.21 0.43
CA ASP A 93 3.96 -4.88 1.08
C ASP A 93 5.24 -4.10 0.83
N VAL A 94 5.80 -3.50 1.88
CA VAL A 94 7.02 -2.72 1.81
C VAL A 94 8.09 -3.35 2.69
N ARG A 95 9.36 -3.14 2.31
CA ARG A 95 10.49 -3.59 3.14
C ARG A 95 10.71 -2.54 4.23
N GLY A 96 10.48 -2.93 5.48
CA GLY A 96 10.74 -2.07 6.63
C GLY A 96 12.24 -1.72 6.73
N ALA A 97 12.55 -0.48 7.09
CA ALA A 97 13.92 -0.01 7.29
C ALA A 97 14.53 -0.46 8.63
N ALA A 98 13.74 -1.07 9.52
CA ALA A 98 14.18 -1.43 10.87
C ALA A 98 14.86 -2.81 10.91
N SER A 99 15.95 -2.89 11.68
CA SER A 99 16.61 -4.12 12.08
C SER A 99 16.67 -4.21 13.62
N PRO A 100 16.19 -5.28 14.26
CA PRO A 100 16.75 -5.79 15.52
C PRO A 100 17.54 -7.09 15.26
N PRO A 101 18.46 -7.49 16.18
CA PRO A 101 19.45 -8.51 15.87
C PRO A 101 18.84 -9.92 15.87
N LEU A 102 19.43 -10.81 15.06
CA LEU A 102 19.29 -12.28 15.07
C LEU A 102 18.12 -12.88 14.25
N GLN A 103 18.24 -12.87 12.93
CA GLN A 103 18.35 -14.12 12.16
C GLN A 103 18.90 -13.80 10.78
N ALA A 104 20.19 -14.10 10.61
CA ALA A 104 20.94 -13.90 9.38
C ALA A 104 20.46 -14.88 8.30
N ASP A 105 19.33 -14.59 7.65
CA ASP A 105 19.05 -15.00 6.26
C ASP A 105 17.74 -14.46 5.66
N ILE A 106 16.99 -13.59 6.35
CA ILE A 106 15.78 -12.99 5.78
C ILE A 106 16.14 -11.57 5.28
N PRO A 107 16.28 -11.35 3.96
CA PRO A 107 16.58 -10.02 3.45
C PRO A 107 15.38 -9.10 3.68
N GLY A 108 15.44 -8.25 4.71
CA GLY A 108 14.48 -7.20 5.06
C GLY A 108 13.15 -7.72 5.61
N HIS A 109 12.69 -7.17 6.74
CA HIS A 109 11.35 -7.47 7.24
C HIS A 109 10.30 -6.97 6.24
N LEU A 110 9.42 -7.84 5.77
CA LEU A 110 8.25 -7.42 5.01
C LEU A 110 7.20 -6.92 6.00
N VAL A 111 6.80 -5.68 5.83
CA VAL A 111 5.67 -5.10 6.57
C VAL A 111 4.54 -4.87 5.59
N ARG A 112 3.32 -5.10 6.06
CA ARG A 112 2.11 -4.92 5.30
C ARG A 112 1.38 -3.68 5.79
N VAL A 113 1.25 -2.74 4.87
CA VAL A 113 0.48 -1.52 5.01
C VAL A 113 -0.97 -1.83 4.66
N VAL A 114 -1.86 -1.65 5.63
CA VAL A 114 -3.30 -1.82 5.48
C VAL A 114 -3.95 -0.45 5.32
N CYS A 115 -4.48 -0.21 4.12
CA CYS A 115 -5.28 0.96 3.80
C CYS A 115 -6.75 0.51 3.64
N PRO A 116 -7.59 0.64 4.68
CA PRO A 116 -8.99 0.22 4.61
C PRO A 116 -9.82 1.17 3.73
N SER A 117 -11.03 0.76 3.37
CA SER A 117 -11.94 1.65 2.65
C SER A 117 -12.27 2.87 3.49
N ARG A 118 -12.43 4.03 2.85
CA ARG A 118 -12.95 5.23 3.53
C ARG A 118 -14.33 4.99 4.14
N ASP A 119 -15.10 4.05 3.58
CA ASP A 119 -16.39 3.63 4.13
C ASP A 119 -16.26 2.80 5.42
N ASP A 120 -15.08 2.23 5.70
CA ASP A 120 -14.79 1.46 6.92
C ASP A 120 -14.42 2.36 8.11
N TYR A 121 -14.14 3.65 7.89
CA TYR A 121 -13.95 4.62 8.97
C TYR A 121 -15.30 5.20 9.40
N PRO A 122 -15.61 5.25 10.72
CA PRO A 122 -16.75 6.03 11.19
C PRO A 122 -16.54 7.47 10.74
N LYS A 123 -17.51 8.04 10.01
CA LYS A 123 -17.49 9.43 9.56
C LYS A 123 -17.06 10.30 10.74
N ARG A 124 -15.84 10.84 10.69
CA ARG A 124 -15.41 11.83 11.69
C ARG A 124 -16.44 12.96 11.59
N GLY A 125 -17.15 13.19 12.69
CA GLY A 125 -18.12 14.28 12.79
C GLY A 125 -17.46 15.61 12.43
N PRO A 126 -18.25 16.63 12.07
CA PRO A 126 -17.70 17.94 11.75
C PRO A 126 -16.83 18.45 12.91
N ILE A 127 -15.65 18.96 12.55
CA ILE A 127 -14.73 19.67 13.44
C ILE A 127 -15.43 20.92 13.98
#